data_AF-A0A9C8KBM8-F1
#
_entry.id   AF-A0A9C8KBM8-F1
#
_cell.length_a   1.000
_cell.length_b   1.000
_cell.length_c   1.000
_cell.angle_alpha   90.00
_cell.angle_beta   90.00
_cell.angle_gamma   90.00
#
_symmetry.space_group_name_H-M   'P 1'
#
loop_
_entity.id
_entity.type
_entity.pdbx_description
1 polymer ?
#
loop_
_entity_poly.entity_id
_entity_poly.type
_entity_poly.pdbx_seq_one_letter_code
_entity_poly.pdbx_strand_id
1 'polypeptide(L)'
;MAGHSRYLFGKTNDIIVPVRGKVVIEAGDFCYAHPGDSDYLMPFSAYQSTGGSTDAGFLDIINNFMGIAKMGSPSGVTENVTVMTAGIFRMPLGHNQAVTVGAAVSAVSPHPSGAGVSNQFVEAQVIDTFGFGTTVYLGTIVKTETSAVSFVDFSLRTRFSGATNLTYDGT
;
A
#
# COMPACT_ATOMS: atom_id res chain seq x y z
N MET A 1 -10.81 -11.41 -3.27
CA MET A 1 -10.73 -12.13 -1.99
C MET A 1 -10.67 -11.08 -0.89
N ALA A 2 -11.82 -10.74 -0.30
CA ALA A 2 -11.89 -9.79 0.80
C ALA A 2 -11.38 -10.42 2.13
N GLY A 3 -10.58 -9.69 2.90
CA GLY A 3 -10.33 -10.02 4.32
C GLY A 3 -8.91 -10.36 4.76
N HIS A 4 -7.86 -10.11 3.97
CA HIS A 4 -6.47 -10.36 4.40
C HIS A 4 -5.86 -9.23 5.24
N SER A 5 -6.36 -8.00 5.11
CA SER A 5 -5.96 -6.86 5.92
C SER A 5 -6.82 -6.74 7.17
N ARG A 6 -6.20 -6.66 8.35
CA ARG A 6 -6.93 -6.39 9.60
C ARG A 6 -6.51 -5.06 10.19
N TYR A 7 -7.40 -4.07 10.12
CA TYR A 7 -7.29 -2.87 10.93
C TYR A 7 -7.23 -3.26 12.42
N LEU A 8 -6.21 -2.80 13.13
CA LEU A 8 -6.01 -3.12 14.54
C LEU A 8 -6.55 -2.00 15.43
N PHE A 9 -5.95 -0.82 15.35
CA PHE A 9 -6.31 0.36 16.17
C PHE A 9 -5.66 1.64 15.62
N GLY A 10 -6.01 2.79 16.20
CA GLY A 10 -5.48 4.11 15.83
C GLY A 10 -6.55 5.06 15.29
N LYS A 11 -6.15 6.24 14.83
CA LYS A 11 -7.05 7.12 14.08
C LYS A 11 -6.86 6.85 12.59
N THR A 12 -7.94 6.59 11.87
CA THR A 12 -7.86 6.19 10.46
C THR A 12 -7.82 7.35 9.46
N ASN A 13 -8.19 8.56 9.89
CA ASN A 13 -8.26 9.77 9.05
C ASN A 13 -8.92 9.50 7.69
N ASP A 14 -10.17 9.04 7.74
CA ASP A 14 -10.91 8.61 6.57
C ASP A 14 -11.11 9.74 5.56
N ILE A 15 -10.92 9.44 4.28
CA ILE A 15 -11.27 10.32 3.16
C ILE A 15 -12.26 9.63 2.23
N ILE A 16 -13.03 10.43 1.52
CA ILE A 16 -14.01 9.97 0.55
C ILE A 16 -13.48 10.32 -0.84
N VAL A 17 -13.33 9.32 -1.70
CA VAL A 17 -12.74 9.48 -3.04
C VAL A 17 -13.66 8.82 -4.07
N PRO A 18 -13.91 9.47 -5.22
CA PRO A 18 -14.71 8.88 -6.29
C PRO A 18 -13.99 7.69 -6.95
N VAL A 19 -14.75 6.64 -7.25
CA VAL A 19 -14.31 5.47 -8.01
C VAL A 19 -15.02 5.46 -9.36
N ARG A 20 -14.32 5.02 -10.40
CA ARG A 20 -14.92 4.82 -11.73
C ARG A 20 -15.68 3.51 -11.78
N GLY A 21 -16.92 3.51 -12.28
CA GLY A 21 -17.78 2.32 -12.26
C GLY A 21 -17.31 1.09 -13.05
N LYS A 22 -16.16 1.10 -13.72
CA LYS A 22 -15.57 -0.11 -14.32
C LYS A 22 -14.52 -0.78 -13.44
N VAL A 23 -14.23 -0.22 -12.27
CA VAL A 23 -13.19 -0.67 -11.34
C VAL A 23 -13.85 -1.22 -10.09
N VAL A 24 -13.54 -2.46 -9.74
CA VAL A 24 -13.97 -3.08 -8.48
C VAL A 24 -12.92 -2.79 -7.43
N ILE A 25 -13.33 -2.22 -6.31
CA ILE A 25 -12.48 -2.07 -5.12
C ILE A 25 -13.03 -3.01 -4.06
N GLU A 26 -12.22 -3.89 -3.52
CA GLU A 26 -12.59 -4.71 -2.37
C GLU A 26 -12.16 -4.01 -1.07
N ALA A 27 -12.86 -4.31 0.03
CA ALA A 27 -12.42 -3.82 1.34
C ALA A 27 -11.06 -4.44 1.68
N GLY A 28 -10.10 -3.59 2.07
CA GLY A 28 -8.73 -3.99 2.34
C GLY A 28 -7.74 -3.82 1.19
N ASP A 29 -8.22 -3.42 0.00
CA ASP A 29 -7.35 -3.14 -1.13
C ASP A 29 -6.48 -1.91 -0.88
N PHE A 30 -5.22 -1.98 -1.32
CA PHE A 30 -4.38 -0.80 -1.45
C PHE A 30 -4.85 0.04 -2.62
N CYS A 31 -4.98 1.35 -2.41
CA CYS A 31 -5.49 2.26 -3.43
C CYS A 31 -4.54 3.41 -3.72
N TYR A 32 -4.51 3.83 -4.98
CA TYR A 32 -3.83 5.04 -5.44
C TYR A 32 -4.82 5.92 -6.23
N ALA A 33 -4.52 7.21 -6.31
CA ALA A 33 -5.21 8.11 -7.23
C ALA A 33 -4.49 8.07 -8.57
N HIS A 34 -5.20 7.80 -9.66
CA HIS A 34 -4.58 7.74 -10.99
C HIS A 34 -4.53 9.15 -11.61
N PRO A 35 -3.34 9.79 -11.71
CA PRO A 35 -3.24 11.19 -12.13
C PRO A 35 -3.69 11.41 -13.59
N GLY A 36 -3.60 10.38 -14.44
CA GLY A 36 -4.08 10.42 -15.82
C GLY A 36 -5.59 10.17 -16.02
N ASP A 37 -6.33 9.80 -14.97
CA ASP A 37 -7.78 9.50 -15.05
C ASP A 37 -8.55 10.31 -14.01
N SER A 38 -8.41 11.64 -14.04
CA SER A 38 -9.13 12.59 -13.18
C SER A 38 -9.03 12.34 -11.66
N ASP A 39 -7.90 11.80 -11.18
CA ASP A 39 -7.68 11.43 -9.78
C ASP A 39 -8.71 10.43 -9.22
N TYR A 40 -9.36 9.62 -10.08
CA TYR A 40 -10.20 8.52 -9.60
C TYR A 40 -9.36 7.51 -8.81
N LEU A 41 -9.98 6.94 -7.79
CA LEU A 41 -9.38 5.91 -6.97
C LEU A 41 -9.29 4.60 -7.76
N MET A 42 -8.11 4.00 -7.79
CA MET A 42 -7.85 2.69 -8.39
C MET A 42 -7.18 1.75 -7.38
N PRO A 43 -7.57 0.46 -7.34
CA PRO A 43 -6.89 -0.53 -6.51
C PRO A 43 -5.55 -0.92 -7.16
N PHE A 44 -4.61 -1.38 -6.36
CA PHE A 44 -3.30 -1.84 -6.84
C PHE A 44 -3.44 -3.03 -7.81
N SER A 45 -4.48 -3.85 -7.65
CA SER A 45 -4.82 -4.95 -8.57
C SER A 45 -5.19 -4.50 -9.99
N ALA A 46 -5.60 -3.24 -10.17
CA ALA A 46 -5.90 -2.69 -11.49
C ALA A 46 -4.64 -2.20 -12.22
N TYR A 47 -3.49 -2.16 -11.55
CA TYR A 47 -2.22 -1.83 -12.19
C TYR A 47 -1.77 -2.96 -13.12
N GLN A 48 -1.75 -2.65 -14.42
CA GLN A 48 -1.15 -3.53 -15.43
C GLN A 48 0.20 -2.96 -15.82
N SER A 49 1.27 -3.54 -15.28
CA SER A 49 2.63 -3.17 -15.65
C SER A 49 2.90 -3.52 -17.12
N THR A 50 3.29 -2.53 -17.92
CA THR A 50 3.89 -2.76 -19.25
C THR A 50 5.42 -2.78 -19.21
N GLY A 51 6.04 -2.13 -18.22
CA GLY A 51 7.51 -2.01 -18.08
C GLY A 51 8.11 -2.45 -16.74
N GLY A 52 7.32 -3.00 -15.81
CA GLY A 52 7.79 -3.41 -14.48
C GLY A 52 7.82 -2.26 -13.47
N SER A 53 8.78 -2.30 -12.54
CA SER A 53 9.00 -1.29 -11.50
C SER A 53 9.63 0.02 -12.01
N THR A 54 9.93 0.12 -13.30
CA THR A 54 10.46 1.32 -13.97
C THR A 54 9.44 1.98 -14.88
N ASP A 55 8.22 1.44 -14.97
CA ASP A 55 7.14 2.01 -15.76
C ASP A 55 6.68 3.35 -15.17
N ALA A 56 6.28 4.29 -16.03
CA ALA A 56 5.74 5.58 -15.60
C ALA A 56 4.49 5.38 -14.70
N GLY A 57 3.66 4.39 -15.01
CA GLY A 57 2.50 4.04 -14.17
C GLY A 57 2.88 3.50 -12.79
N PHE A 58 4.09 2.99 -12.59
CA PHE A 58 4.57 2.56 -11.28
C PHE A 58 4.90 3.74 -10.38
N LEU A 59 5.52 4.79 -10.94
CA LEU A 59 5.77 6.05 -10.22
C LEU A 59 4.47 6.72 -9.80
N ASP A 60 3.41 6.61 -10.60
CA ASP A 60 2.09 7.12 -10.23
C ASP A 60 1.56 6.45 -8.96
N ILE A 61 1.76 5.14 -8.80
CA ILE A 61 1.35 4.41 -7.59
C ILE A 61 2.18 4.84 -6.38
N ILE A 62 3.50 4.96 -6.54
CA ILE A 62 4.39 5.40 -5.45
C ILE A 62 3.99 6.79 -4.96
N ASN A 63 3.84 7.74 -5.89
CA ASN A 63 3.60 9.14 -5.57
C ASN A 63 2.16 9.42 -5.13
N ASN A 64 1.20 8.61 -5.60
CA ASN A 64 -0.22 8.82 -5.35
C ASN A 64 -0.86 7.74 -4.50
N PHE A 65 -0.09 7.04 -3.67
CA PHE A 65 -0.66 6.11 -2.71
C PHE A 65 -1.61 6.83 -1.73
N MET A 66 -2.87 6.41 -1.74
CA MET A 66 -3.98 7.04 -1.01
C MET A 66 -4.24 6.38 0.33
N GLY A 67 -4.05 5.05 0.42
CA GLY A 67 -4.32 4.28 1.63
C GLY A 67 -5.00 2.95 1.35
N ILE A 68 -5.77 2.47 2.34
CA ILE A 68 -6.46 1.18 2.31
C ILE A 68 -7.97 1.41 2.23
N ALA A 69 -8.66 0.75 1.29
CA ALA A 69 -10.11 0.82 1.16
C ALA A 69 -10.81 0.29 2.43
N LYS A 70 -11.65 1.11 3.04
CA LYS A 70 -12.45 0.74 4.23
C LYS A 70 -13.67 -0.10 3.87
N MET A 71 -14.21 0.14 2.69
CA MET A 71 -15.39 -0.52 2.15
C MET A 71 -15.12 -0.91 0.70
N GLY A 72 -15.79 -1.96 0.23
CA GLY A 72 -15.76 -2.31 -1.18
C GLY A 72 -16.72 -1.46 -1.99
N SER A 73 -16.46 -1.36 -3.29
CA SER A 73 -17.38 -0.83 -4.29
C SER A 73 -17.77 -1.93 -5.28
N PRO A 74 -19.07 -2.12 -5.58
CA PRO A 74 -19.50 -3.14 -6.52
C PRO A 74 -19.14 -2.76 -7.95
N SER A 75 -18.83 -3.77 -8.76
CA SER A 75 -18.58 -3.60 -10.19
C SER A 75 -19.75 -2.93 -10.89
N GLY A 76 -19.47 -2.00 -11.81
CA GLY A 76 -20.48 -1.34 -12.61
C GLY A 76 -21.02 -0.04 -12.02
N VAL A 77 -20.63 0.33 -10.79
CA VAL A 77 -21.19 1.50 -10.08
C VAL A 77 -20.11 2.56 -9.85
N THR A 78 -20.34 3.76 -10.40
CA THR A 78 -19.56 4.93 -10.02
C THR A 78 -20.08 5.42 -8.68
N GLU A 79 -19.34 5.17 -7.62
CA GLU A 79 -19.65 5.64 -6.28
C GLU A 79 -18.38 6.07 -5.54
N ASN A 80 -18.58 6.78 -4.44
CA ASN A 80 -17.48 7.18 -3.59
C ASN A 80 -17.12 6.05 -2.64
N VAL A 81 -15.84 5.77 -2.49
CA VAL A 81 -15.31 4.82 -1.51
C VAL A 81 -14.62 5.58 -0.39
N THR A 82 -14.79 5.06 0.82
CA THR A 82 -14.05 5.53 2.00
C THR A 82 -12.69 4.84 2.06
N VAL A 83 -11.61 5.63 2.15
CA VAL A 83 -10.23 5.16 2.25
C VAL A 83 -9.65 5.57 3.60
N MET A 84 -9.04 4.62 4.30
CA MET A 84 -8.27 4.87 5.52
C MET A 84 -6.88 5.34 5.12
N THR A 85 -6.49 6.53 5.57
CA THR A 85 -5.20 7.15 5.22
C THR A 85 -4.16 7.03 6.34
N ALA A 86 -4.59 6.56 7.52
CA ALA A 86 -3.77 6.33 8.69
C ALA A 86 -4.31 5.11 9.49
N GLY A 87 -3.62 4.76 10.57
CA GLY A 87 -3.98 3.65 11.46
C GLY A 87 -2.91 2.56 11.48
N ILE A 88 -3.11 1.57 12.34
CA ILE A 88 -2.24 0.40 12.43
C ILE A 88 -2.96 -0.80 11.83
N PHE A 89 -2.28 -1.48 10.91
CA PHE A 89 -2.82 -2.59 10.14
C PHE A 89 -1.93 -3.82 10.29
N ARG A 90 -2.58 -4.98 10.31
CA ARG A 90 -1.95 -6.27 10.13
C ARG A 90 -2.12 -6.72 8.68
N MET A 91 -1.01 -7.02 8.02
CA MET A 91 -1.00 -7.54 6.65
C MET A 91 -0.16 -8.81 6.54
N PRO A 92 -0.51 -9.73 5.63
CA PRO A 92 0.31 -10.89 5.37
C PRO A 92 1.62 -10.47 4.68
N LEU A 93 2.71 -11.11 5.09
CA LEU A 93 4.00 -10.98 4.43
C LEU A 93 4.04 -11.92 3.20
N GLY A 94 4.73 -11.51 2.15
CA GLY A 94 4.94 -12.36 0.96
C GLY A 94 5.68 -13.66 1.28
N HIS A 95 6.48 -13.67 2.34
CA HIS A 95 7.18 -14.83 2.88
C HIS A 95 7.45 -14.65 4.38
N ASN A 96 7.72 -15.75 5.08
CA ASN A 96 8.02 -15.70 6.50
C ASN A 96 9.37 -15.03 6.75
N GLN A 97 9.40 -13.98 7.56
CA GLN A 97 10.63 -13.26 7.92
C GLN A 97 10.55 -12.67 9.33
N ALA A 98 11.71 -12.41 9.94
CA ALA A 98 11.78 -11.62 11.16
C ALA A 98 11.56 -10.15 10.83
N VAL A 99 10.95 -9.39 11.75
CA VAL A 99 10.64 -7.98 11.55
C VAL A 99 11.08 -7.15 12.74
N THR A 100 11.50 -5.90 12.52
CA THR A 100 11.97 -5.01 13.57
C THR A 100 11.20 -3.70 13.53
N VAL A 101 10.84 -3.16 14.70
CA VAL A 101 10.23 -1.83 14.82
C VAL A 101 11.04 -0.79 14.06
N GLY A 102 10.36 0.09 13.35
CA GLY A 102 10.99 1.16 12.57
C GLY A 102 11.46 0.72 11.19
N ALA A 103 11.59 -0.59 10.91
CA ALA A 103 11.77 -1.04 9.54
C ALA A 103 10.54 -0.66 8.70
N ALA A 104 10.76 -0.51 7.41
CA ALA A 104 9.77 0.01 6.49
C ALA A 104 9.01 -1.12 5.80
N VAL A 105 7.76 -0.84 5.43
CA VAL A 105 6.84 -1.80 4.80
C VAL A 105 6.55 -1.36 3.38
N SER A 106 6.63 -2.30 2.43
CA SER A 106 6.34 -2.04 1.03
C SER A 106 5.25 -2.94 0.46
N ALA A 107 4.51 -2.44 -0.52
CA ALA A 107 3.59 -3.22 -1.37
C ALA A 107 4.29 -3.96 -2.53
N VAL A 108 5.61 -3.80 -2.69
CA VAL A 108 6.37 -4.40 -3.80
C VAL A 108 7.07 -5.66 -3.29
N SER A 109 6.74 -6.80 -3.87
CA SER A 109 7.47 -8.05 -3.57
C SER A 109 8.78 -8.08 -4.35
N PRO A 110 9.95 -8.31 -3.72
CA PRO A 110 11.22 -8.48 -4.42
C PRO A 110 11.34 -9.87 -5.09
N HIS A 111 10.28 -10.69 -5.13
CA HIS A 111 10.39 -12.04 -5.66
C HIS A 111 10.61 -12.05 -7.19
N PRO A 112 11.53 -12.90 -7.73
CA PRO A 112 11.98 -12.90 -9.14
C PRO A 112 10.93 -13.18 -10.24
N SER A 113 9.65 -13.34 -9.90
CA SER A 113 8.58 -13.60 -10.86
C SER A 113 7.53 -12.50 -10.77
N GLY A 114 7.85 -11.34 -11.33
CA GLY A 114 6.94 -10.20 -11.45
C GLY A 114 7.34 -9.06 -10.54
N ALA A 115 8.18 -8.15 -11.05
CA ALA A 115 8.28 -6.80 -10.51
C ALA A 115 6.90 -6.15 -10.63
N GLY A 116 6.14 -6.12 -9.54
CA GLY A 116 4.74 -5.77 -9.55
C GLY A 116 4.26 -5.33 -8.18
N VAL A 117 3.19 -4.55 -8.19
CA VAL A 117 2.54 -4.08 -6.99
C VAL A 117 1.58 -5.17 -6.50
N SER A 118 1.72 -5.58 -5.24
CA SER A 118 0.77 -6.50 -4.63
C SER A 118 -0.39 -5.73 -4.02
N ASN A 119 -1.61 -6.23 -4.23
CA ASN A 119 -2.81 -5.58 -3.71
C ASN A 119 -3.05 -5.85 -2.22
N GLN A 120 -2.49 -6.93 -1.67
CA GLN A 120 -2.82 -7.41 -0.31
C GLN A 120 -1.66 -8.08 0.44
N PHE A 121 -0.48 -8.22 -0.17
CA PHE A 121 0.73 -8.69 0.52
C PHE A 121 1.71 -7.55 0.65
N VAL A 122 2.50 -7.60 1.72
CA VAL A 122 3.55 -6.62 1.97
C VAL A 122 4.88 -7.29 2.23
N GLU A 123 5.93 -6.50 2.19
CA GLU A 123 7.28 -6.91 2.53
C GLU A 123 7.86 -5.99 3.59
N ALA A 124 8.57 -6.57 4.55
CA ALA A 124 9.39 -5.83 5.47
C ALA A 124 10.77 -5.59 4.86
N GLN A 125 11.23 -4.35 4.91
CA GLN A 125 12.50 -3.93 4.33
C GLN A 125 13.20 -2.99 5.31
N VAL A 126 14.53 -3.15 5.44
CA VAL A 126 15.35 -2.18 6.17
C VAL A 126 15.31 -0.86 5.40
N ILE A 127 15.11 0.27 6.10
CA ILE A 127 14.95 1.60 5.48
C ILE A 127 16.10 1.90 4.51
N ASP A 128 17.34 1.57 4.89
CA ASP A 128 18.57 1.84 4.14
C ASP A 128 18.63 1.08 2.79
N THR A 129 17.78 0.06 2.61
CA THR A 129 17.67 -0.74 1.39
C THR A 129 16.51 -0.27 0.49
N PHE A 130 15.74 0.76 0.89
CA PHE A 130 14.70 1.32 0.03
C PHE A 130 15.30 2.04 -1.16
N GLY A 131 15.16 1.43 -2.34
CA GLY A 131 15.38 2.13 -3.60
C GLY A 131 14.28 3.17 -3.82
N PHE A 132 14.66 4.45 -3.90
CA PHE A 132 13.75 5.51 -4.31
C PHE A 132 13.28 5.26 -5.75
N GLY A 133 11.96 5.36 -5.98
CA GLY A 133 11.36 5.15 -7.30
C GLY A 133 11.11 3.68 -7.69
N THR A 134 11.55 2.71 -6.88
CA THR A 134 11.30 1.27 -7.13
C THR A 134 10.36 0.63 -6.12
N THR A 135 9.94 1.38 -5.10
CA THR A 135 9.27 0.82 -3.94
C THR A 135 8.09 1.68 -3.50
N VAL A 136 6.91 1.08 -3.40
CA VAL A 136 5.74 1.73 -2.81
C VAL A 136 5.86 1.61 -1.29
N TYR A 137 6.17 2.71 -0.61
CA TYR A 137 6.29 2.75 0.84
C TYR A 137 4.91 2.89 1.49
N LEU A 138 4.54 1.89 2.31
CA LEU A 138 3.24 1.83 2.98
C LEU A 138 3.28 2.32 4.42
N GLY A 139 4.45 2.34 5.07
CA GLY A 139 4.54 2.67 6.49
C GLY A 139 5.67 1.99 7.24
N THR A 140 5.68 2.12 8.56
CA THR A 140 6.71 1.55 9.44
C THR A 140 6.15 0.46 10.35
N ILE A 141 6.94 -0.59 10.56
CA ILE A 141 6.64 -1.69 11.47
C ILE A 141 6.55 -1.18 12.91
N VAL A 142 5.52 -1.61 13.63
CA VAL A 142 5.25 -1.18 15.03
C VAL A 142 5.53 -2.27 16.06
N LYS A 143 5.93 -3.48 15.61
CA LYS A 143 6.24 -4.60 16.49
C LYS A 143 7.45 -5.39 15.99
N THR A 144 8.40 -5.67 16.89
CA THR A 144 9.55 -6.54 16.59
C THR A 144 9.16 -7.99 16.82
N GLU A 145 9.50 -8.84 15.87
CA GLU A 145 9.40 -10.30 15.95
C GLU A 145 10.76 -10.88 15.56
N THR A 146 11.45 -11.49 16.51
CA THR A 146 12.78 -12.08 16.29
C THR A 146 12.74 -13.41 15.55
N SER A 147 11.57 -14.05 15.54
CA SER A 147 11.30 -15.29 14.80
C SER A 147 10.58 -14.97 13.49
N ALA A 148 10.68 -15.88 12.51
CA ALA A 148 10.00 -15.70 11.23
C ALA A 148 8.47 -15.72 11.41
N VAL A 149 7.80 -14.65 10.98
CA VAL A 149 6.34 -14.47 11.05
C VAL A 149 5.75 -14.33 9.65
N SER A 150 4.48 -14.70 9.49
CA SER A 150 3.72 -14.59 8.24
C SER A 150 2.88 -13.32 8.13
N PHE A 151 2.90 -12.46 9.16
CA PHE A 151 2.17 -11.21 9.22
C PHE A 151 3.02 -10.12 9.85
N VAL A 152 2.78 -8.87 9.44
CA VAL A 152 3.40 -7.69 10.02
C VAL A 152 2.35 -6.69 10.47
N ASP A 153 2.59 -6.08 11.63
CA ASP A 153 1.83 -4.95 12.14
C ASP A 153 2.59 -3.67 11.80
N PHE A 154 1.96 -2.75 11.07
CA PHE A 154 2.60 -1.49 10.67
C PHE A 154 1.64 -0.31 10.77
N SER A 155 2.22 0.86 11.01
CA SER A 155 1.50 2.13 10.95
C SER A 155 1.47 2.61 9.51
N LEU A 156 0.27 2.75 8.96
CA LEU A 156 0.04 3.20 7.58
C LEU A 156 0.53 4.64 7.40
N ARG A 157 1.27 4.86 6.33
CA ARG A 157 1.70 6.17 5.85
C ARG A 157 1.26 6.35 4.41
N THR A 158 0.66 7.50 4.12
CA THR A 158 0.13 7.87 2.81
C THR A 158 0.60 9.26 2.43
N ARG A 159 0.28 9.74 1.22
CA ARG A 159 0.57 11.12 0.82
C ARG A 159 -0.04 12.18 1.76
N PHE A 160 -1.06 11.82 2.54
CA PHE A 160 -1.73 12.71 3.51
C PHE A 160 -1.02 12.81 4.87
N SER A 161 0.03 12.02 5.09
CA SER A 161 0.75 11.96 6.38
C SER A 161 1.81 13.06 6.58
N GLY A 162 1.98 13.98 5.64
CA GLY A 162 2.81 15.18 5.82
C GLY A 162 4.29 15.07 5.44
N ALA A 163 4.74 13.98 4.80
CA ALA A 163 5.95 13.98 3.98
C ALA A 163 5.87 12.82 3.00
N THR A 164 5.82 13.10 1.69
CA THR A 164 5.74 12.08 0.63
C THR A 164 7.02 11.30 0.43
N ASN A 165 8.10 11.62 1.13
CA ASN A 165 9.32 10.82 1.10
C ASN A 165 9.82 10.68 2.53
N LEU A 166 10.07 9.45 2.97
CA LEU A 166 11.12 9.24 3.95
C LEU A 166 12.40 9.79 3.31
N THR A 167 12.76 11.04 3.61
CA THR A 167 14.15 11.46 3.45
C THR A 167 14.91 10.67 4.50
N TYR A 168 15.54 9.58 4.10
CA TYR A 168 16.57 8.95 4.91
C TYR A 168 17.69 10.00 5.05
N ASP A 169 17.91 10.53 6.26
CA ASP A 169 18.93 11.56 6.51
C ASP A 169 20.33 10.97 6.70
N GLY A 170 20.46 9.64 6.64
CA GLY A 170 21.75 8.96 6.64
C GLY A 170 22.61 9.21 7.87
N THR A 171 22.02 9.61 9.01
CA THR A 171 22.75 9.83 10.27
C THR A 171 22.28 8.94 11.41
#